data_AF-A0A0R5P898-F1
#
_entry.id   AF-A0A0R5P898-F1
#
_cell.length_a   1.000
_cell.length_b   1.000
_cell.length_c   1.000
_cell.angle_alpha   90.00
_cell.angle_beta   90.00
_cell.angle_gamma   90.00
#
_symmetry.space_group_name_H-M   'P 1'
#
loop_
_entity.id
_entity.type
_entity.pdbx_description
1 polymer ?
#
loop_
_entity_poly.entity_id
_entity_poly.type
_entity_poly.pdbx_seq_one_letter_code
_entity_poly.pdbx_strand_id
1 'polypeptide(L)'
;WSNLQVFDARSCATAKEMFEHLCRHVAYATNGGNIRSTITVFPQRTDGRHDFRIWNSQLIRYAGYQMPDGSIVGDPANVAFTELCIQLGWTPKYGRFDVVPLILQANGQDPELFELPPELILEVPIEHPTYEWFEELGLKWYSLPAVSNMLLEVGGLEFPACPFNGWYMGTEIGVRDFCDAQRYNILQDVGRRMGLETNKISSLWKDKAVIEVNLAVLHSFQKRNVTIMDHHSATESFMKYMQNEYR
;
A
#
# COMPACT_ATOMS: atom_id res chain seq x y z
N TRP A 1 -12.29 -15.20 5.19
CA TRP A 1 -11.81 -14.59 6.44
C TRP A 1 -11.07 -15.60 7.32
N SER A 2 -11.50 -16.87 7.38
CA SER A 2 -10.86 -17.93 8.19
C SER A 2 -9.41 -18.27 7.81
N ASN A 3 -8.99 -17.98 6.57
CA ASN A 3 -7.61 -18.14 6.12
C ASN A 3 -6.79 -16.88 6.43
N LEU A 4 -6.31 -16.78 7.66
CA LEU A 4 -5.46 -15.67 8.13
C LEU A 4 -4.30 -16.24 8.96
N GLN A 5 -3.07 -15.98 8.55
CA GLN A 5 -1.92 -16.29 9.40
C GLN A 5 -1.82 -15.24 10.51
N VAL A 6 -1.80 -15.70 11.76
CA VAL A 6 -1.59 -14.82 12.92
C VAL A 6 -0.17 -15.02 13.42
N PHE A 7 0.60 -13.93 13.50
CA PHE A 7 1.87 -13.88 14.22
C PHE A 7 1.68 -13.21 15.57
N ASP A 8 1.90 -13.97 16.63
CA ASP A 8 1.93 -13.46 17.99
C ASP A 8 3.26 -12.75 18.26
N ALA A 9 3.22 -11.43 18.44
CA ALA A 9 4.34 -10.59 18.82
C ALA A 9 4.06 -9.87 20.15
N ARG A 10 3.17 -10.41 20.99
CA ARG A 10 2.79 -9.80 22.29
C ARG A 10 3.92 -9.82 23.33
N SER A 11 4.99 -10.57 23.09
CA SER A 11 6.21 -10.55 23.91
C SER A 11 7.25 -9.54 23.44
N CYS A 12 6.98 -8.80 22.36
CA CYS A 12 7.86 -7.74 21.85
C CYS A 12 7.99 -6.62 22.87
N ALA A 13 9.21 -6.12 23.08
CA ALA A 13 9.53 -5.08 24.06
C ALA A 13 10.15 -3.82 23.42
N THR A 14 10.75 -3.93 22.23
CA THR A 14 11.52 -2.83 21.62
C THR A 14 11.13 -2.53 20.17
N ALA A 15 11.43 -1.33 19.69
CA ALA A 15 11.15 -0.95 18.30
C ALA A 15 11.98 -1.78 17.30
N LYS A 16 13.19 -2.20 17.68
CA LYS A 16 14.00 -3.13 16.90
C LYS A 16 13.35 -4.51 16.76
N GLU A 17 12.82 -5.07 17.85
CA GLU A 17 12.06 -6.33 17.79
C GLU A 17 10.78 -6.16 16.96
N MET A 18 10.10 -5.01 17.06
CA MET A 18 8.99 -4.70 16.15
C MET A 18 9.44 -4.79 14.69
N PHE A 19 10.54 -4.13 14.34
CA PHE A 19 11.08 -4.16 12.98
C PHE A 19 11.38 -5.58 12.49
N GLU A 20 12.01 -6.41 13.33
CA GLU A 20 12.28 -7.83 13.02
C GLU A 20 10.98 -8.62 12.76
N HIS A 21 9.96 -8.41 13.59
CA HIS A 21 8.63 -8.99 13.39
C HIS A 21 7.96 -8.51 12.09
N LEU A 22 8.12 -7.24 11.74
CA LEU A 22 7.57 -6.67 10.50
C LEU A 22 8.29 -7.18 9.25
N CYS A 23 9.62 -7.31 9.28
CA CYS A 23 10.38 -7.96 8.21
C CYS A 23 9.92 -9.41 8.00
N ARG A 24 9.72 -10.18 9.09
CA ARG A 24 9.13 -11.52 9.01
C ARG A 24 7.72 -11.51 8.43
N HIS A 25 6.88 -10.56 8.83
CA HIS A 25 5.53 -10.38 8.28
C HIS A 25 5.59 -10.17 6.76
N VAL A 26 6.37 -9.19 6.30
CA VAL A 26 6.47 -8.85 4.88
C VAL A 26 7.02 -10.01 4.06
N ALA A 27 8.09 -10.68 4.53
CA ALA A 27 8.67 -11.83 3.84
C ALA A 27 7.65 -12.99 3.72
N TYR A 28 6.96 -13.32 4.82
CA TYR A 28 5.95 -14.37 4.83
C TYR A 28 4.75 -14.01 3.95
N ALA A 29 4.23 -12.79 4.07
CA ALA A 29 3.04 -12.37 3.36
C ALA A 29 3.30 -12.24 1.86
N THR A 30 4.49 -11.78 1.45
CA THR A 30 4.84 -11.59 0.03
C THR A 30 5.04 -12.92 -0.70
N ASN A 31 5.72 -13.90 -0.08
CA ASN A 31 5.80 -15.29 -0.57
C ASN A 31 6.10 -15.42 -2.08
N GLY A 32 7.08 -14.66 -2.58
CA GLY A 32 7.48 -14.68 -3.99
C GLY A 32 6.40 -14.21 -4.98
N GLY A 33 5.40 -13.46 -4.52
CA GLY A 33 4.27 -12.98 -5.32
C GLY A 33 2.95 -13.72 -5.04
N ASN A 34 2.99 -14.91 -4.44
CA ASN A 34 1.79 -15.64 -4.03
C ASN A 34 1.31 -15.18 -2.65
N ILE A 35 0.68 -14.01 -2.62
CA ILE A 35 0.39 -13.24 -1.41
C ILE A 35 -0.46 -14.02 -0.42
N ARG A 36 -0.08 -13.98 0.87
CA ARG A 36 -0.78 -14.63 1.98
C ARG A 36 -1.30 -13.60 2.96
N SER A 37 -2.58 -13.70 3.31
CA SER A 37 -3.19 -12.87 4.34
C SER A 37 -2.55 -13.14 5.70
N THR A 38 -2.03 -12.10 6.32
CA THR A 38 -1.25 -12.19 7.57
C THR A 38 -1.60 -11.02 8.48
N ILE A 39 -1.57 -11.24 9.79
CA ILE A 39 -1.60 -10.20 10.82
C ILE A 39 -0.48 -10.45 11.81
N THR A 40 0.19 -9.39 12.27
CA THR A 40 1.13 -9.43 13.39
C THR A 40 0.55 -8.62 14.53
N VAL A 41 0.40 -9.23 15.71
CA VAL A 41 -0.23 -8.59 16.87
C VAL A 41 0.83 -8.28 17.91
N PHE A 42 1.13 -6.99 18.12
CA PHE A 42 2.05 -6.49 19.15
C PHE A 42 1.36 -6.41 20.53
N PRO A 43 2.06 -6.01 21.61
CA PRO A 43 1.44 -5.93 22.92
C PRO A 43 0.18 -5.05 22.95
N GLN A 44 -0.78 -5.47 23.76
CA GLN A 44 -2.00 -4.70 24.01
C GLN A 44 -1.72 -3.41 24.78
N ARG A 45 -2.62 -2.45 24.67
CA ARG A 45 -2.64 -1.24 25.50
C ARG A 45 -2.76 -1.60 26.98
N THR A 46 -2.08 -0.83 27.82
CA THR A 46 -2.16 -0.90 29.28
C THR A 46 -2.81 0.37 29.85
N ASP A 47 -2.05 1.45 30.00
CA ASP A 47 -2.47 2.72 30.60
C ASP A 47 -2.60 3.87 29.58
N GLY A 48 -2.46 3.54 28.29
CA GLY A 48 -2.45 4.50 27.18
C GLY A 48 -1.19 5.35 27.04
N ARG A 49 -0.20 5.17 27.94
CA ARG A 49 1.10 5.84 27.87
C ARG A 49 2.19 4.94 27.30
N HIS A 50 1.97 3.63 27.32
CA HIS A 50 2.92 2.60 26.91
C HIS A 50 2.52 1.89 25.62
N ASP A 51 1.82 2.58 24.72
CA ASP A 51 1.34 2.00 23.48
C ASP A 51 2.50 1.58 22.55
N PHE A 52 2.27 0.46 21.85
CA PHE A 52 3.02 0.10 20.66
C PHE A 52 2.30 0.69 19.45
N ARG A 53 3.02 1.41 18.57
CA ARG A 53 2.45 2.06 17.39
C ARG A 53 3.37 1.92 16.19
N ILE A 54 2.75 1.73 15.04
CA ILE A 54 3.38 1.93 13.72
C ILE A 54 2.80 3.22 13.19
N TRP A 55 3.64 4.23 12.97
CA TRP A 55 3.14 5.55 12.57
C TRP A 55 2.76 5.58 11.08
N ASN A 56 3.34 4.69 10.28
CA ASN A 56 2.97 4.49 8.88
C ASN A 56 1.51 4.06 8.76
N SER A 57 0.81 4.54 7.73
CA SER A 57 -0.55 4.08 7.41
C SER A 57 -0.57 2.66 6.84
N GLN A 58 0.45 2.32 6.05
CA GLN A 58 0.73 0.97 5.57
C GLN A 58 2.22 0.67 5.71
N LEU A 59 2.60 -0.60 5.84
CA LEU A 59 4.02 -1.01 5.99
C LEU A 59 4.88 -0.62 4.79
N ILE A 60 4.31 -0.60 3.59
CA ILE A 60 4.99 -0.18 2.36
C ILE A 60 4.15 0.92 1.74
N ARG A 61 4.74 2.10 1.55
CA ARG A 61 4.18 3.21 0.77
C ARG A 61 5.30 4.01 0.12
N TYR A 62 4.94 4.77 -0.91
CA TYR A 62 5.85 5.71 -1.55
C TYR A 62 5.84 7.08 -0.88
N ALA A 63 6.98 7.74 -0.83
CA ALA A 63 7.14 9.10 -0.34
C ALA A 63 6.41 10.12 -1.23
N GLY A 64 6.09 11.27 -0.64
CA GLY A 64 5.60 12.46 -1.35
C GLY A 64 6.43 13.67 -0.96
N TYR A 65 6.97 14.39 -1.94
CA TYR A 65 7.84 15.53 -1.72
C TYR A 65 7.20 16.79 -2.30
N GLN A 66 6.94 17.77 -1.44
CA GLN A 66 6.55 19.11 -1.87
C GLN A 66 7.78 19.83 -2.42
N MET A 67 7.76 20.15 -3.72
CA MET A 67 8.89 20.80 -4.40
C MET A 67 8.81 22.34 -4.29
N PRO A 68 9.93 23.06 -4.46
CA PRO A 68 9.96 24.53 -4.36
C PRO A 68 9.05 25.26 -5.36
N ASP A 69 8.75 24.64 -6.50
CA ASP A 69 7.86 25.19 -7.54
C ASP A 69 6.37 24.96 -7.27
N GLY A 70 6.04 24.34 -6.13
CA GLY A 70 4.67 24.01 -5.74
C GLY A 70 4.17 22.66 -6.26
N SER A 71 4.94 21.98 -7.11
CA SER A 71 4.61 20.62 -7.55
C SER A 71 4.88 19.58 -6.45
N ILE A 72 4.31 18.38 -6.61
CA ILE A 72 4.57 17.25 -5.73
C ILE A 72 5.20 16.13 -6.55
N VAL A 73 6.34 15.62 -6.08
CA VAL A 73 6.98 14.41 -6.62
C VAL A 73 6.62 13.22 -5.72
N GLY A 74 6.17 12.13 -6.33
CA GLY A 74 5.79 10.91 -5.61
C GLY A 74 4.29 10.85 -5.29
N ASP A 75 3.95 10.36 -4.10
CA ASP A 75 2.56 10.19 -3.64
C ASP A 75 2.11 11.38 -2.75
N PRO A 76 1.23 12.28 -3.24
CA PRO A 76 0.76 13.43 -2.47
C PRO A 76 0.09 13.08 -1.14
N ALA A 77 -0.48 11.88 -1.00
CA ALA A 77 -1.10 11.46 0.25
C ALA A 77 -0.09 11.25 1.39
N ASN A 78 1.22 11.22 1.09
CA ASN A 78 2.27 10.98 2.06
C ASN A 78 3.17 12.19 2.32
N VAL A 79 2.86 13.39 1.82
CA VAL A 79 3.71 14.58 2.00
C VAL A 79 4.03 14.83 3.47
N ALA A 80 3.01 14.97 4.32
CA ALA A 80 3.20 15.24 5.75
C ALA A 80 3.99 14.12 6.46
N PHE A 81 3.74 12.86 6.12
CA PHE A 81 4.47 11.73 6.71
C PHE A 81 5.92 11.67 6.22
N THR A 82 6.17 12.01 4.95
CA THR A 82 7.50 12.05 4.35
C THR A 82 8.34 13.16 5.00
N GLU A 83 7.75 14.34 5.21
CA GLU A 83 8.39 15.44 5.94
C GLU A 83 8.78 15.02 7.36
N LEU A 84 7.89 14.29 8.06
CA LEU A 84 8.18 13.74 9.38
C LEU A 84 9.35 12.74 9.35
N CYS A 85 9.40 11.84 8.37
CA CYS A 85 10.56 10.95 8.18
C CYS A 85 11.86 11.75 8.05
N ILE A 86 11.85 12.81 7.23
CA ILE A 86 13.03 13.67 7.00
C ILE A 86 13.44 14.39 8.29
N GLN A 87 12.48 14.93 9.05
CA GLN A 87 12.72 15.60 10.33
C GLN A 87 13.33 14.67 11.37
N LEU A 88 12.97 13.39 11.34
CA LEU A 88 13.52 12.35 12.22
C LEU A 88 14.89 11.81 11.73
N GLY A 89 15.41 12.31 10.60
CA GLY A 89 16.76 12.01 10.12
C GLY A 89 16.82 11.10 8.89
N TRP A 90 15.68 10.77 8.26
CA TRP A 90 15.68 10.05 6.99
C TRP A 90 16.26 10.93 5.86
N THR A 91 17.12 10.36 5.02
CA THR A 91 17.70 11.07 3.87
C THR A 91 16.86 10.81 2.63
N PRO A 92 16.12 11.80 2.11
CA PRO A 92 15.23 11.62 0.97
C PRO A 92 16.00 11.46 -0.34
N LYS A 93 15.49 10.62 -1.26
CA LYS A 93 16.07 10.42 -2.60
C LYS A 93 15.39 11.26 -3.68
N TYR A 94 14.25 11.89 -3.37
CA TYR A 94 13.45 12.72 -4.28
C TYR A 94 12.98 12.00 -5.57
N GLY A 95 12.78 10.69 -5.49
CA GLY A 95 12.23 9.85 -6.55
C GLY A 95 10.69 9.72 -6.49
N ARG A 96 10.08 9.41 -7.63
CA ARG A 96 8.61 9.26 -7.76
C ARG A 96 8.04 8.04 -7.01
N PHE A 97 8.89 7.08 -6.67
CA PHE A 97 8.51 5.81 -6.05
C PHE A 97 9.56 5.38 -5.02
N ASP A 98 9.99 6.32 -4.17
CA ASP A 98 10.85 6.02 -3.03
C ASP A 98 10.01 5.42 -1.91
N VAL A 99 10.39 4.26 -1.40
CA VAL A 99 9.68 3.66 -0.26
C VAL A 99 10.06 4.39 1.02
N VAL A 100 9.07 4.84 1.79
CA VAL A 100 9.30 5.50 3.09
C VAL A 100 9.82 4.50 4.14
N PRO A 101 10.65 4.94 5.09
CA PRO A 101 11.03 4.10 6.23
C PRO A 101 9.83 3.83 7.14
N LEU A 102 9.96 2.80 7.97
CA LEU A 102 9.06 2.53 9.08
C LEU A 102 9.43 3.44 10.25
N ILE A 103 8.42 4.07 10.86
CA ILE A 103 8.54 4.81 12.12
C ILE A 103 7.82 3.98 13.19
N LEU A 104 8.61 3.39 14.09
CA LEU A 104 8.14 2.41 15.06
C LEU A 104 8.30 2.93 16.48
N GLN A 105 7.22 2.85 17.25
CA GLN A 105 7.18 3.24 18.65
C GLN A 105 6.85 2.02 19.49
N ALA A 106 7.74 1.69 20.42
CA ALA A 106 7.54 0.60 21.37
C ALA A 106 7.40 1.14 22.79
N ASN A 107 6.45 0.57 23.55
CA ASN A 107 6.29 0.85 24.98
C ASN A 107 6.22 2.36 25.32
N GLY A 108 5.55 3.15 24.48
CA GLY A 108 5.39 4.60 24.69
C GLY A 108 6.64 5.47 24.51
N GLN A 109 7.78 4.89 24.12
CA GLN A 109 9.02 5.63 23.91
C GLN A 109 8.94 6.53 22.66
N ASP A 110 9.95 7.36 22.46
CA ASP A 110 10.10 8.09 21.19
C ASP A 110 10.24 7.10 20.03
N PRO A 111 9.71 7.44 18.83
CA PRO A 111 9.76 6.53 17.70
C PRO A 111 11.16 6.43 17.10
N GLU A 112 11.48 5.26 16.55
CA GLU A 112 12.72 4.96 15.85
C GLU A 112 12.45 4.71 14.36
N LEU A 113 13.40 5.10 13.50
CA LEU A 113 13.35 4.94 12.04
C LEU A 113 14.04 3.65 11.59
N PHE A 114 13.38 2.89 10.73
CA PHE A 114 13.94 1.68 10.13
C PHE A 114 13.63 1.61 8.62
N GLU A 115 14.65 1.40 7.79
CA GLU A 115 14.43 1.11 6.37
C GLU A 115 14.18 -0.38 6.17
N LEU A 116 13.09 -0.74 5.50
CA LEU A 116 12.86 -2.12 5.08
C LEU A 116 13.97 -2.55 4.09
N PRO A 117 14.52 -3.77 4.23
CA PRO A 117 15.45 -4.30 3.26
C PRO A 117 14.81 -4.33 1.86
N PRO A 118 15.46 -3.75 0.82
CA PRO A 118 14.88 -3.65 -0.52
C PRO A 118 14.42 -5.00 -1.11
N GLU A 119 15.10 -6.09 -0.78
CA GLU A 119 14.77 -7.45 -1.21
C GLU A 119 13.45 -7.99 -0.63
N LEU A 120 12.92 -7.39 0.44
CA LEU A 120 11.60 -7.72 0.98
C LEU A 120 10.46 -6.97 0.26
N ILE A 121 10.79 -5.93 -0.51
CA ILE A 121 9.82 -5.09 -1.19
C ILE A 121 9.67 -5.57 -2.64
N LEU A 122 8.65 -6.38 -2.88
CA LEU A 122 8.29 -6.79 -4.24
C LEU A 122 7.49 -5.67 -4.91
N GLU A 123 8.02 -5.14 -6.01
CA GLU A 123 7.34 -4.15 -6.86
C GLU A 123 7.02 -4.72 -8.24
N VAL A 124 5.92 -4.26 -8.81
CA VAL A 124 5.43 -4.61 -10.14
C VAL A 124 5.50 -3.36 -11.03
N PRO A 125 6.48 -3.27 -11.95
CA PRO A 125 6.44 -2.35 -13.09
C PRO A 125 5.16 -2.53 -13.89
N ILE A 126 4.52 -1.42 -14.26
CA ILE A 126 3.23 -1.43 -14.95
C ILE A 126 3.43 -1.23 -16.45
N GLU A 127 2.93 -2.19 -17.21
CA GLU A 127 2.90 -2.24 -18.66
C GLU A 127 1.49 -2.58 -19.16
N HIS A 128 1.20 -2.24 -20.41
CA HIS A 128 -0.09 -2.52 -21.03
C HIS A 128 0.03 -3.68 -22.01
N PRO A 129 -0.95 -4.60 -22.11
CA PRO A 129 -0.93 -5.71 -23.06
C PRO A 129 -0.98 -5.29 -24.55
N THR A 130 -1.12 -4.00 -24.84
CA THR A 130 -1.43 -3.50 -26.20
C THR A 130 -0.77 -2.16 -26.48
N TYR A 131 -0.76 -1.25 -25.50
CA TYR A 131 -0.11 0.04 -25.62
C TYR A 131 1.35 -0.03 -25.16
N GLU A 132 2.26 -0.29 -26.09
CA GLU A 132 3.71 -0.38 -25.81
C GLU A 132 4.24 0.87 -25.08
N TRP A 133 3.74 2.06 -25.44
CA TRP A 133 4.11 3.32 -24.81
C TRP A 133 3.77 3.42 -23.32
N PHE A 134 2.97 2.51 -22.76
CA PHE A 134 2.56 2.57 -21.36
C PHE A 134 3.74 2.32 -20.41
N GLU A 135 4.68 1.46 -20.80
CA GLU A 135 5.89 1.18 -20.01
C GLU A 135 6.76 2.44 -19.83
N GLU A 136 6.76 3.33 -20.83
CA GLU A 136 7.49 4.61 -20.79
C GLU A 136 6.97 5.58 -19.72
N LEU A 137 5.76 5.36 -19.19
CA LEU A 137 5.25 6.15 -18.05
C LEU A 137 6.05 5.88 -16.76
N GLY A 138 6.87 4.82 -16.74
CA GLY A 138 7.73 4.46 -15.63
C GLY A 138 6.96 4.16 -14.34
N LEU A 139 5.71 3.68 -14.47
CA LEU A 139 4.85 3.37 -13.33
C LEU A 139 5.26 2.04 -12.70
N LYS A 140 5.18 1.97 -11.38
CA LYS A 140 5.30 0.73 -10.62
C LYS A 140 4.44 0.80 -9.36
N TRP A 141 4.11 -0.35 -8.79
CA TRP A 141 3.44 -0.42 -7.51
C TRP A 141 3.97 -1.58 -6.66
N TYR A 142 3.98 -1.43 -5.34
CA TYR A 142 4.34 -2.51 -4.42
C TYR A 142 3.23 -3.57 -4.37
N SER A 143 3.60 -4.84 -4.20
CA SER A 143 2.65 -5.95 -4.31
C SER A 143 1.80 -6.18 -3.06
N LEU A 144 2.23 -5.66 -1.89
CA LEU A 144 1.67 -6.02 -0.59
C LEU A 144 0.89 -4.85 0.05
N PRO A 145 -0.46 -4.89 0.04
CA PRO A 145 -1.28 -3.92 0.77
C PRO A 145 -1.34 -4.28 2.26
N ALA A 146 -0.48 -3.69 3.07
CA ALA A 146 -0.37 -4.00 4.50
C ALA A 146 -0.74 -2.80 5.38
N VAL A 147 -1.99 -2.70 5.81
CA VAL A 147 -2.48 -1.63 6.71
C VAL A 147 -1.81 -1.76 8.08
N SER A 148 -1.36 -0.63 8.65
CA SER A 148 -0.57 -0.64 9.89
C SER A 148 -1.00 0.34 10.97
N ASN A 149 -1.96 1.23 10.69
CA ASN A 149 -2.39 2.29 11.61
C ASN A 149 -3.78 2.07 12.24
N MET A 150 -4.35 0.88 12.08
CA MET A 150 -5.62 0.52 12.73
C MET A 150 -5.38 -0.09 14.12
N LEU A 151 -6.43 -0.07 14.95
CA LEU A 151 -6.48 -0.71 16.26
C LEU A 151 -7.36 -1.95 16.17
N LEU A 152 -6.87 -3.08 16.69
CA LEU A 152 -7.66 -4.30 16.86
C LEU A 152 -8.24 -4.34 18.28
N GLU A 153 -9.56 -4.50 18.39
CA GLU A 153 -10.24 -4.71 19.66
C GLU A 153 -10.74 -6.16 19.75
N VAL A 154 -10.47 -6.84 20.87
CA VAL A 154 -11.01 -8.18 21.14
C VAL A 154 -11.27 -8.36 22.64
N GLY A 155 -12.53 -8.63 23.00
CA GLY A 155 -12.92 -8.89 24.39
C GLY A 155 -12.63 -7.73 25.35
N GLY A 156 -12.69 -6.48 24.86
CA GLY A 156 -12.36 -5.28 25.63
C GLY A 156 -10.86 -4.96 25.73
N LEU A 157 -9.99 -5.79 25.13
CA LEU A 157 -8.56 -5.51 25.00
C LEU A 157 -8.30 -4.78 23.68
N GLU A 158 -7.42 -3.79 23.72
CA GLU A 158 -7.04 -3.00 22.55
C GLU A 158 -5.59 -3.29 22.16
N PHE A 159 -5.35 -3.52 20.86
CA PHE A 159 -4.03 -3.75 20.28
C PHE A 159 -3.72 -2.61 19.29
N PRO A 160 -3.03 -1.54 19.73
CA PRO A 160 -2.83 -0.33 18.92
C PRO A 160 -1.83 -0.49 17.77
N ALA A 161 -1.06 -1.58 17.76
CA ALA A 161 -0.20 -1.98 16.65
C ALA A 161 -0.53 -3.42 16.25
N CYS A 162 -1.25 -3.57 15.15
CA CYS A 162 -1.69 -4.87 14.66
C CYS A 162 -1.69 -4.92 13.12
N PRO A 163 -0.54 -4.68 12.45
CA PRO A 163 -0.51 -4.58 11.00
C PRO A 163 -0.98 -5.87 10.34
N PHE A 164 -1.77 -5.73 9.29
CA PHE A 164 -2.35 -6.84 8.55
C PHE A 164 -2.38 -6.57 7.06
N ASN A 165 -2.35 -7.65 6.28
CA ASN A 165 -2.43 -7.58 4.83
C ASN A 165 -3.44 -8.60 4.27
N GLY A 166 -3.91 -8.28 3.07
CA GLY A 166 -4.43 -9.24 2.11
C GLY A 166 -3.63 -9.12 0.81
N TRP A 167 -4.32 -9.19 -0.32
CA TRP A 167 -3.81 -8.82 -1.64
C TRP A 167 -4.71 -7.76 -2.25
N TYR A 168 -4.20 -7.06 -3.27
CA TYR A 168 -4.93 -5.98 -3.90
C TYR A 168 -6.12 -6.48 -4.73
N MET A 169 -7.20 -5.70 -4.68
CA MET A 169 -8.14 -5.56 -5.79
C MET A 169 -7.60 -4.51 -6.77
N GLY A 170 -7.59 -4.81 -8.07
CA GLY A 170 -6.89 -3.98 -9.07
C GLY A 170 -7.31 -2.51 -9.11
N THR A 171 -8.56 -2.19 -8.76
CA THR A 171 -9.08 -0.82 -8.72
C THR A 171 -8.50 0.03 -7.59
N GLU A 172 -7.97 -0.58 -6.52
CA GLU A 172 -7.22 0.15 -5.50
C GLU A 172 -6.01 0.84 -6.11
N ILE A 173 -5.27 0.15 -6.97
CA ILE A 173 -4.10 0.71 -7.65
C ILE A 173 -4.55 1.56 -8.87
N GLY A 174 -5.25 0.92 -9.81
CA GLY A 174 -5.53 1.50 -11.12
C GLY A 174 -6.53 2.67 -11.11
N VAL A 175 -7.47 2.68 -10.16
CA VAL A 175 -8.42 3.80 -9.99
C VAL A 175 -7.94 4.74 -8.89
N ARG A 176 -7.78 4.26 -7.66
CA ARG A 176 -7.53 5.16 -6.52
C ARG A 176 -6.10 5.69 -6.52
N ASP A 177 -5.10 4.83 -6.53
CA ASP A 177 -3.71 5.26 -6.37
C ASP A 177 -3.20 6.03 -7.60
N PHE A 178 -3.49 5.54 -8.80
CA PHE A 178 -3.02 6.17 -10.03
C PHE A 178 -3.89 7.33 -10.52
N CYS A 179 -5.22 7.25 -10.35
CA CYS A 179 -6.13 8.17 -11.04
C CYS A 179 -6.83 9.20 -10.15
N ASP A 180 -6.80 9.06 -8.81
CA ASP A 180 -7.32 10.12 -7.93
C ASP A 180 -6.53 11.42 -8.13
N ALA A 181 -7.24 12.55 -8.17
CA ALA A 181 -6.65 13.88 -8.41
C ALA A 181 -5.66 14.29 -7.30
N GLN A 182 -5.89 13.81 -6.08
CA GLN A 182 -5.05 14.01 -4.90
C GLN A 182 -3.98 12.91 -4.72
N ARG A 183 -3.75 12.08 -5.75
CA ARG A 183 -2.74 11.02 -5.78
C ARG A 183 -1.83 11.21 -6.99
N TYR A 184 -1.46 10.14 -7.71
CA TYR A 184 -0.58 10.25 -8.87
C TYR A 184 -1.23 10.93 -10.09
N ASN A 185 -2.57 11.04 -10.12
CA ASN A 185 -3.35 11.82 -11.08
C ASN A 185 -2.94 11.66 -12.56
N ILE A 186 -2.73 10.42 -13.01
CA ILE A 186 -2.15 10.17 -14.35
C ILE A 186 -3.15 10.22 -15.51
N LEU A 187 -4.45 10.37 -15.23
CA LEU A 187 -5.51 10.20 -16.24
C LEU A 187 -5.32 11.08 -17.47
N GLN A 188 -4.94 12.34 -17.28
CA GLN A 188 -4.79 13.28 -18.39
C GLN A 188 -3.65 12.86 -19.34
N ASP A 189 -2.54 12.38 -18.80
CA ASP A 189 -1.40 11.94 -19.58
C ASP A 189 -1.71 10.66 -20.36
N VAL A 190 -2.38 9.69 -19.72
CA VAL A 190 -2.86 8.47 -20.37
C VAL A 190 -3.86 8.82 -21.47
N GLY A 191 -4.85 9.67 -21.19
CA GLY A 191 -5.86 10.09 -22.18
C GLY A 191 -5.26 10.80 -23.39
N ARG A 192 -4.21 11.60 -23.20
CA ARG A 192 -3.46 12.24 -24.30
C ARG A 192 -2.69 11.21 -25.14
N ARG A 193 -1.99 10.27 -24.51
CA ARG A 193 -1.24 9.21 -25.23
C ARG A 193 -2.16 8.25 -25.97
N MET A 194 -3.40 8.07 -25.50
CA MET A 194 -4.46 7.35 -26.21
C MET A 194 -5.10 8.14 -27.37
N GLY A 195 -4.75 9.42 -27.57
CA GLY A 195 -5.33 10.26 -28.62
C GLY A 195 -6.79 10.69 -28.35
N LEU A 196 -7.22 10.72 -27.10
CA LEU A 196 -8.60 11.09 -26.73
C LEU A 196 -8.80 12.61 -26.65
N GLU A 197 -10.05 13.06 -26.85
CA GLU A 197 -10.45 14.46 -26.68
C GLU A 197 -10.48 14.88 -25.19
N THR A 198 -9.31 15.07 -24.58
CA THR A 198 -9.15 15.34 -23.13
C THR A 198 -9.72 16.68 -22.65
N ASN A 199 -10.09 17.59 -23.56
CA ASN A 199 -10.71 18.87 -23.23
C ASN A 199 -12.25 18.84 -23.24
N LYS A 200 -12.87 17.73 -23.68
CA LYS A 200 -14.33 17.60 -23.81
C LYS A 200 -14.85 16.51 -22.89
N ILE A 201 -15.45 16.88 -21.75
CA ILE A 201 -15.93 15.93 -20.74
C ILE A 201 -16.92 14.91 -21.33
N SER A 202 -17.81 15.34 -22.23
CA SER A 202 -18.80 14.47 -22.85
C SER A 202 -18.21 13.42 -23.81
N SER A 203 -16.90 13.44 -24.09
CA SER A 203 -16.22 12.37 -24.86
C SER A 203 -15.97 11.11 -24.03
N LEU A 204 -16.18 11.19 -22.71
CA LEU A 204 -15.91 10.14 -21.72
C LEU A 204 -14.45 9.68 -21.74
N TRP A 205 -13.52 10.60 -22.01
CA TRP A 205 -12.11 10.28 -22.12
C TRP A 205 -11.51 9.76 -20.80
N LYS A 206 -12.01 10.25 -19.65
CA LYS A 206 -11.56 9.78 -18.32
C LYS A 206 -11.96 8.33 -18.09
N ASP A 207 -13.21 7.99 -18.45
CA ASP A 207 -13.78 6.65 -18.34
C ASP A 207 -13.00 5.66 -19.22
N LYS A 208 -12.67 6.05 -20.46
CA LYS A 208 -11.83 5.24 -21.34
C LYS A 208 -10.41 5.06 -20.78
N ALA A 209 -9.77 6.14 -20.34
CA ALA A 209 -8.41 6.08 -19.81
C ALA A 209 -8.31 5.23 -18.55
N VAL A 210 -9.24 5.37 -17.60
CA VAL A 210 -9.20 4.62 -16.33
C VAL A 210 -9.37 3.12 -16.54
N ILE A 211 -10.14 2.69 -17.55
CA ILE A 211 -10.28 1.28 -17.91
C ILE A 211 -8.94 0.70 -18.36
N GLU A 212 -8.22 1.39 -19.25
CA GLU A 212 -6.92 0.93 -19.74
C GLU A 212 -5.84 0.96 -18.64
N VAL A 213 -5.88 1.93 -17.72
CA VAL A 213 -4.98 1.93 -16.55
C VAL A 213 -5.23 0.71 -15.66
N ASN A 214 -6.50 0.35 -15.40
CA ASN A 214 -6.83 -0.84 -14.62
C ASN A 214 -6.44 -2.13 -15.33
N LEU A 215 -6.61 -2.18 -16.66
CA LEU A 215 -6.17 -3.31 -17.48
C LEU A 215 -4.65 -3.49 -17.39
N ALA A 216 -3.87 -2.40 -17.50
CA ALA A 216 -2.42 -2.43 -17.34
C ALA A 216 -2.00 -2.98 -15.98
N VAL A 217 -2.65 -2.55 -14.90
CA VAL A 217 -2.39 -3.06 -13.55
C VAL A 217 -2.63 -4.57 -13.46
N LEU A 218 -3.82 -5.03 -13.86
CA LEU A 218 -4.15 -6.46 -13.79
C LEU A 218 -3.20 -7.29 -14.66
N HIS A 219 -2.93 -6.85 -15.88
CA HIS A 219 -2.01 -7.51 -16.79
C HIS A 219 -0.60 -7.64 -16.19
N SER A 220 -0.07 -6.55 -15.63
CA SER A 220 1.29 -6.51 -15.09
C SER A 220 1.48 -7.44 -13.91
N PHE A 221 0.51 -7.45 -12.98
CA PHE A 221 0.53 -8.34 -11.83
C PHE A 221 0.42 -9.81 -12.26
N GLN A 222 -0.50 -10.13 -13.17
CA GLN A 222 -0.67 -11.48 -13.70
C GLN A 222 0.58 -11.96 -14.46
N LYS A 223 1.16 -11.13 -15.32
CA LYS A 223 2.39 -11.43 -16.08
C LYS A 223 3.56 -11.79 -15.17
N ARG A 224 3.63 -11.16 -13.99
CA ARG A 224 4.68 -11.41 -12.97
C ARG A 224 4.30 -12.46 -11.93
N ASN A 225 3.16 -13.14 -12.08
CA ASN A 225 2.64 -14.12 -11.13
C ASN A 225 2.47 -13.56 -9.70
N VAL A 226 2.05 -12.30 -9.59
CA VAL A 226 1.72 -11.65 -8.31
C VAL A 226 0.21 -11.68 -8.09
N THR A 227 -0.23 -12.13 -6.92
CA THR A 227 -1.65 -12.23 -6.58
C THR A 227 -2.34 -10.88 -6.65
N ILE A 228 -3.38 -10.81 -7.48
CA ILE A 228 -4.29 -9.67 -7.61
C ILE A 228 -5.68 -10.20 -7.97
N MET A 229 -6.73 -9.45 -7.64
CA MET A 229 -8.10 -9.78 -8.02
C MET A 229 -8.75 -8.61 -8.75
N ASP A 230 -9.51 -8.89 -9.81
CA ASP A 230 -10.35 -7.87 -10.43
C ASP A 230 -11.61 -7.62 -9.59
N HIS A 231 -12.21 -6.45 -9.79
CA HIS A 231 -13.35 -6.01 -8.98
C HIS A 231 -14.65 -6.78 -9.26
N HIS A 232 -14.80 -7.43 -10.41
CA HIS A 232 -15.95 -8.30 -10.68
C HIS A 232 -15.83 -9.59 -9.89
N SER A 233 -14.68 -10.28 -9.99
CA SER A 233 -14.40 -11.49 -9.20
C SER A 233 -14.48 -11.24 -7.70
N ALA A 234 -13.96 -10.10 -7.22
CA ALA A 234 -14.01 -9.73 -5.81
C ALA A 234 -15.45 -9.54 -5.30
N THR A 235 -16.28 -8.82 -6.05
CA THR A 235 -17.67 -8.55 -5.67
C THR A 235 -18.55 -9.81 -5.73
N GLU A 236 -18.37 -10.67 -6.74
CA GLU A 236 -19.05 -11.98 -6.79
C GLU A 236 -18.65 -12.88 -5.62
N SER A 237 -17.36 -12.92 -5.28
CA SER A 237 -16.86 -13.69 -4.14
C SER A 237 -17.42 -13.18 -2.83
N PHE A 238 -17.53 -11.85 -2.68
CA PHE A 238 -18.15 -11.22 -1.52
C PHE A 238 -19.64 -11.56 -1.38
N MET A 239 -20.40 -11.57 -2.47
CA MET A 239 -21.81 -11.95 -2.43
C MET A 239 -22.03 -13.41 -1.99
N LYS A 240 -21.16 -14.33 -2.44
CA LYS A 240 -21.17 -15.73 -1.97
C LYS A 240 -20.81 -15.83 -0.49
N TYR A 241 -19.80 -15.08 -0.05
CA TYR A 241 -19.44 -14.99 1.38
C TYR A 241 -20.64 -14.53 2.20
N MET A 242 -21.30 -13.44 1.81
CA MET A 242 -22.47 -12.92 2.51
C MET A 242 -23.58 -13.96 2.63
N GLN A 243 -23.91 -14.69 1.56
CA GLN A 243 -24.91 -15.76 1.61
C GLN A 243 -24.57 -16.86 2.62
N ASN A 244 -23.29 -17.23 2.74
CA ASN A 244 -22.84 -18.24 3.69
C ASN A 244 -22.92 -17.77 5.14
N GLU A 245 -22.66 -16.49 5.43
CA GLU A 245 -22.72 -15.95 6.79
C GLU A 245 -24.15 -15.77 7.31
N TYR A 246 -25.13 -15.59 6.41
CA TYR A 246 -26.54 -15.52 6.79
C TYR A 246 -27.15 -16.90 7.12
N ARG A 247 -26.50 -17.99 6.69
CA ARG A 247 -26.98 -19.36 6.86
C ARG A 247 -26.52 -19.97 8.17
#